data_AF-A0A8X8GY92-F1
#
_entry.id   AF-A0A8X8GY92-F1
#
_cell.length_a   1.000
_cell.length_b   1.000
_cell.length_c   1.000
_cell.angle_alpha   90.00
_cell.angle_beta   90.00
_cell.angle_gamma   90.00
#
_symmetry.space_group_name_H-M   'P 1'
#
loop_
_entity.id
_entity.type
_entity.pdbx_description
1 polymer ?
#
loop_
_entity_poly.entity_id
_entity_poly.type
_entity_poly.pdbx_seq_one_letter_code
_entity_poly.pdbx_strand_id
1 'polypeptide(L)'
;MDTLKPAEKPAESTEFAAMRNEVAAVRREKLDHELEKLIDQGRLLPLLKAEVLTFAAGLDMAGTVSFSDGVEATQRDWFMGYLAKQPKVVSFGAMDLGDDPFSTTPNQRQGGNIPDGYHADRSQDALLTSARRIVQDKGVSFSDALDVAMKEAR
;
A
#
# COMPACT_ATOMS: atom_id res chain seq x y z
N MET A 1 9.79 52.44 -53.68
CA MET A 1 9.48 51.02 -53.42
C MET A 1 9.92 50.74 -52.00
N ASP A 2 9.00 50.96 -51.05
CA ASP A 2 9.24 50.78 -49.62
C ASP A 2 9.26 49.30 -49.26
N THR A 3 10.29 48.92 -48.52
CA THR A 3 10.50 47.57 -48.01
C THR A 3 9.62 47.38 -46.77
N LEU A 4 8.54 46.63 -46.91
CA LEU A 4 7.75 46.11 -45.80
C LEU A 4 8.59 45.10 -45.03
N LYS A 5 9.11 45.51 -43.86
CA LYS A 5 9.70 44.64 -42.84
C LYS A 5 8.57 44.02 -42.01
N PRO A 6 8.28 42.70 -42.08
CA PRO A 6 7.20 42.11 -41.29
C PRO A 6 7.72 41.59 -39.95
N ALA A 7 7.09 42.09 -38.88
CA ALA A 7 6.76 41.42 -37.61
C ALA A 7 7.86 40.63 -36.87
N GLU A 8 8.58 41.34 -36.00
CA GLU A 8 9.39 40.78 -34.92
C GLU A 8 8.53 40.63 -33.65
N LYS A 9 7.75 39.54 -33.53
CA LYS A 9 7.23 39.02 -32.24
C LYS A 9 7.03 37.50 -32.28
N PRO A 10 8.04 36.69 -31.91
CA PRO A 10 7.81 35.30 -31.54
C PRO A 10 8.27 34.89 -30.12
N ALA A 11 8.96 35.77 -29.37
CA ALA A 11 9.63 35.36 -28.12
C ALA A 11 8.69 35.17 -26.90
N GLU A 12 7.71 36.06 -26.69
CA GLU A 12 6.80 35.95 -25.53
C GLU A 12 5.93 34.68 -25.60
N SER A 13 5.43 34.30 -26.78
CA SER A 13 4.59 33.11 -26.95
C SER A 13 5.30 31.80 -26.61
N THR A 14 6.62 31.72 -26.84
CA THR A 14 7.42 30.52 -26.57
C THR A 14 7.74 30.36 -25.08
N GLU A 15 7.99 31.45 -24.37
CA GLU A 15 8.29 31.43 -22.93
C GLU A 15 7.07 31.01 -22.11
N PHE A 16 5.88 31.54 -22.43
CA PHE A 16 4.64 31.11 -21.77
C PHE A 16 4.28 29.64 -22.06
N ALA A 17 4.60 29.16 -23.26
CA ALA A 17 4.41 27.74 -23.59
C ALA A 17 5.38 26.84 -22.82
N ALA A 18 6.65 27.22 -22.72
CA ALA A 18 7.65 26.51 -21.92
C ALA A 18 7.26 26.44 -20.44
N MET A 19 6.86 27.57 -19.86
CA MET A 19 6.44 27.64 -18.46
C MET A 19 5.18 26.80 -18.17
N ARG A 20 4.23 26.73 -19.11
CA ARG A 20 3.07 25.83 -18.98
C ARG A 20 3.47 24.36 -19.00
N ASN A 21 4.44 23.99 -19.84
CA ASN A 21 4.95 22.62 -19.91
C ASN A 21 5.70 22.22 -18.64
N GLU A 22 6.52 23.12 -18.09
CA GLU A 22 7.21 22.91 -16.82
C GLU A 22 6.22 22.71 -15.66
N VAL A 23 5.21 23.58 -15.57
CA VAL A 23 4.15 23.45 -14.55
C VAL A 23 3.38 22.14 -14.71
N ALA A 24 3.09 21.71 -15.95
CA ALA A 24 2.45 20.42 -16.19
C ALA A 24 3.33 19.23 -15.79
N ALA A 25 4.64 19.31 -16.04
CA ALA A 25 5.61 18.28 -15.65
C ALA A 25 5.71 18.14 -14.11
N VAL A 26 5.86 19.26 -13.39
CA VAL A 26 5.90 19.28 -11.92
C VAL A 26 4.61 18.71 -11.32
N ARG A 27 3.46 19.03 -11.92
CA ARG A 27 2.16 18.49 -11.48
C ARG A 27 2.07 16.98 -11.67
N ARG A 28 2.57 16.48 -12.82
CA ARG A 28 2.59 15.05 -13.11
C ARG A 28 3.52 14.31 -12.16
N GLU A 29 4.67 14.88 -11.82
CA GLU A 29 5.61 14.32 -10.85
C GLU A 29 4.99 14.23 -9.45
N LYS A 30 4.29 15.28 -9.01
CA LYS A 30 3.56 15.27 -7.72
C LYS A 30 2.53 14.14 -7.68
N LEU A 31 1.76 13.96 -8.75
CA LEU A 31 0.77 12.88 -8.88
C LEU A 31 1.44 11.51 -8.86
N ASP A 32 2.56 11.35 -9.55
CA ASP A 32 3.31 10.10 -9.57
C ASP A 32 3.75 9.71 -8.15
N HIS A 33 4.26 10.67 -7.39
CA HIS A 33 4.67 10.45 -6.00
C HIS A 33 3.49 10.13 -5.06
N GLU A 34 2.33 10.74 -5.25
CA GLU A 34 1.12 10.41 -4.49
C GLU A 34 0.61 9.01 -4.80
N LEU A 35 0.68 8.57 -6.05
CA LEU A 35 0.30 7.21 -6.46
C LEU A 35 1.28 6.16 -5.91
N GLU A 36 2.58 6.45 -5.88
CA GLU A 36 3.57 5.54 -5.26
C GLU A 36 3.27 5.31 -3.78
N LYS A 37 2.89 6.35 -3.03
CA LYS A 37 2.46 6.18 -1.63
C LYS A 37 1.25 5.27 -1.49
N LEU A 38 0.31 5.33 -2.42
CA LEU A 38 -0.88 4.46 -2.40
C LEU A 38 -0.53 3.02 -2.76
N ILE A 39 0.48 2.81 -3.61
CA ILE A 39 1.02 1.49 -3.94
C ILE A 39 1.73 0.89 -2.73
N ASP A 40 2.60 1.65 -2.06
CA ASP A 40 3.31 1.22 -0.85
C ASP A 40 2.33 0.83 0.28
N GLN A 41 1.22 1.56 0.40
CA GLN A 41 0.14 1.24 1.34
C GLN A 41 -0.69 0.01 0.93
N GLY A 42 -0.47 -0.53 -0.27
CA GLY A 42 -1.22 -1.66 -0.80
C GLY A 42 -2.65 -1.32 -1.25
N ARG A 43 -2.96 -0.04 -1.43
CA ARG A 43 -4.29 0.45 -1.84
C ARG A 43 -4.44 0.50 -3.36
N LEU A 44 -3.32 0.64 -4.07
CA LEU A 44 -3.28 0.62 -5.54
C LEU A 44 -2.31 -0.47 -6.02
N LEU A 45 -2.67 -1.15 -7.10
CA LEU A 45 -1.79 -2.10 -7.75
C LEU A 45 -0.74 -1.37 -8.59
N PRO A 46 0.56 -1.75 -8.52
CA PRO A 46 1.60 -1.18 -9.38
C PRO A 46 1.26 -1.27 -10.87
N LEU A 47 0.59 -2.36 -11.28
CA LEU A 47 0.17 -2.57 -12.67
C LEU A 47 -0.77 -1.47 -13.17
N LEU A 48 -1.62 -0.94 -12.30
CA LEU A 48 -2.60 0.09 -12.65
C LEU A 48 -2.05 1.51 -12.54
N LYS A 49 -0.81 1.69 -12.07
CA LYS A 49 -0.20 3.02 -11.86
C LYS A 49 -0.26 3.88 -13.11
N ALA A 50 0.16 3.34 -14.25
CA ALA A 50 0.25 4.09 -15.51
C ALA A 50 -1.14 4.56 -16.01
N GLU A 51 -2.15 3.71 -15.87
CA GLU A 51 -3.52 4.02 -16.26
C GLU A 51 -4.12 5.10 -15.35
N VAL A 52 -3.97 4.93 -14.04
CA VAL A 52 -4.47 5.87 -13.03
C VAL A 52 -3.75 7.22 -13.14
N LEU A 53 -2.45 7.23 -13.38
CA LEU A 53 -1.69 8.46 -13.61
C LEU A 53 -2.17 9.18 -14.86
N THR A 54 -2.39 8.46 -15.96
CA THR A 54 -2.88 9.04 -17.21
C THR A 54 -4.28 9.62 -17.03
N PHE A 55 -5.16 8.91 -16.31
CA PHE A 55 -6.49 9.37 -15.98
C PHE A 55 -6.45 10.63 -15.09
N ALA A 56 -5.69 10.60 -13.99
CA ALA A 56 -5.58 11.72 -13.05
C ALA A 56 -4.93 12.97 -13.68
N ALA A 57 -4.00 12.79 -14.63
CA ALA A 57 -3.42 13.87 -15.41
C ALA A 57 -4.41 14.48 -16.40
N GLY A 58 -5.37 13.69 -16.91
CA GLY A 58 -6.44 14.14 -17.80
C GLY A 58 -7.60 14.83 -17.08
N LEU A 59 -7.71 14.70 -15.75
CA LEU A 59 -8.74 15.39 -14.97
C LEU A 59 -8.48 16.91 -14.93
N ASP A 60 -9.53 17.66 -15.22
CA ASP A 60 -9.50 19.12 -15.15
C ASP A 60 -9.30 19.57 -13.70
N MET A 61 -8.46 20.59 -13.54
CA MET A 61 -8.17 21.22 -12.26
C MET A 61 -9.15 22.35 -11.93
N ALA A 62 -9.80 22.94 -12.94
CA ALA A 62 -10.74 24.02 -12.76
C ALA A 62 -12.16 23.50 -12.44
N GLY A 63 -12.50 22.31 -12.93
CA GLY A 63 -13.73 21.60 -12.60
C GLY A 63 -13.84 21.25 -11.12
N THR A 64 -14.73 21.95 -10.42
CA THR A 64 -15.16 21.57 -9.07
C THR A 64 -16.35 20.62 -9.17
N VAL A 65 -16.33 19.53 -8.41
CA VAL A 65 -17.47 18.64 -8.26
C VAL A 65 -18.13 18.95 -6.93
N SER A 66 -19.44 19.18 -6.97
CA SER A 66 -20.29 19.37 -5.80
C SER A 66 -21.17 18.13 -5.64
N PHE A 67 -21.05 17.46 -4.50
CA PHE A 67 -21.85 16.29 -4.16
C PHE A 67 -23.02 16.68 -3.25
N SER A 68 -24.07 15.87 -3.23
CA SER A 68 -25.31 16.13 -2.47
C SER A 68 -25.12 16.14 -0.95
N ASP A 69 -23.96 15.72 -0.46
CA ASP A 69 -23.53 15.77 0.94
C ASP A 69 -22.88 17.12 1.31
N GLY A 70 -22.79 18.06 0.37
CA GLY A 70 -22.19 19.39 0.57
C GLY A 70 -20.67 19.42 0.43
N VAL A 71 -20.04 18.33 -0.03
CA VAL A 71 -18.60 18.31 -0.30
C VAL A 71 -18.31 18.94 -1.66
N GLU A 72 -17.50 20.00 -1.64
CA GLU A 72 -16.92 20.61 -2.82
C GLU A 72 -15.41 20.34 -2.86
N ALA A 73 -14.97 19.71 -3.93
CA ALA A 73 -13.56 19.45 -4.18
C ALA A 73 -13.28 19.49 -5.68
N THR A 74 -12.02 19.71 -6.08
CA THR A 74 -11.65 19.53 -7.49
C THR A 74 -11.83 18.06 -7.86
N GLN A 75 -12.15 17.79 -9.14
CA GLN A 75 -12.29 16.41 -9.64
C GLN A 75 -11.11 15.52 -9.26
N ARG A 76 -9.90 16.09 -9.36
CA ARG A 76 -8.67 15.40 -9.02
C ARG A 76 -8.53 15.13 -7.53
N ASP A 77 -8.75 16.14 -6.69
CA ASP A 77 -8.59 15.98 -5.24
C ASP A 77 -9.60 14.97 -4.68
N TRP A 78 -10.84 15.02 -5.20
CA TRP A 78 -11.85 14.03 -4.89
C TRP A 78 -11.41 12.62 -5.31
N PHE A 79 -10.92 12.45 -6.54
CA PHE A 79 -10.49 11.15 -7.05
C PHE A 79 -9.32 10.57 -6.25
N MET A 80 -8.30 11.37 -5.95
CA MET A 80 -7.18 10.94 -5.11
C MET A 80 -7.64 10.61 -3.68
N GLY A 81 -8.55 11.41 -3.12
CA GLY A 81 -9.17 11.12 -1.83
C GLY A 81 -10.00 9.83 -1.83
N TYR A 82 -10.67 9.52 -2.94
CA TYR A 82 -11.40 8.27 -3.13
C TYR A 82 -10.45 7.07 -3.16
N LEU A 83 -9.33 7.16 -3.89
CA LEU A 83 -8.31 6.10 -3.92
C LEU A 83 -7.68 5.88 -2.54
N ALA A 84 -7.44 6.94 -1.78
CA ALA A 84 -6.89 6.83 -0.42
C ALA A 84 -7.85 6.13 0.56
N LYS A 85 -9.17 6.25 0.35
CA LYS A 85 -10.20 5.58 1.17
C LYS A 85 -10.40 4.12 0.80
N GLN A 86 -9.89 3.65 -0.35
CA GLN A 86 -10.02 2.25 -0.75
C GLN A 86 -9.42 1.32 0.30
N PRO A 87 -10.05 0.17 0.58
CA PRO A 87 -9.46 -0.83 1.45
C PRO A 87 -8.13 -1.31 0.86
N LYS A 88 -7.26 -1.84 1.71
CA LYS A 88 -6.01 -2.43 1.26
C LYS A 88 -6.31 -3.63 0.37
N VAL A 89 -5.91 -3.57 -0.90
CA VAL A 89 -6.18 -4.60 -1.91
C VAL A 89 -5.08 -5.66 -1.92
N VAL A 90 -3.83 -5.26 -1.70
CA VAL A 90 -2.69 -6.19 -1.71
C VAL A 90 -1.74 -5.91 -0.56
N SER A 91 -1.33 -6.96 0.14
CA SER A 91 -0.26 -6.91 1.14
C SER A 91 1.07 -7.25 0.47
N PHE A 92 1.94 -6.26 0.30
CA PHE A 92 3.27 -6.41 -0.33
C PHE A 92 4.37 -6.81 0.67
N GLY A 93 4.03 -7.13 1.93
CA GLY A 93 5.01 -7.43 2.97
C GLY A 93 4.94 -8.87 3.50
N ALA A 94 6.10 -9.49 3.70
CA ALA A 94 6.24 -10.73 4.48
C ALA A 94 5.85 -10.59 5.96
N MET A 95 5.74 -9.35 6.46
CA MET A 95 5.36 -9.01 7.85
C MET A 95 3.93 -8.48 7.99
N ASP A 96 3.16 -8.39 6.91
CA ASP A 96 1.77 -7.93 6.98
C ASP A 96 0.83 -9.05 6.54
N LEU A 97 1.04 -10.20 7.18
CA LEU A 97 0.19 -11.39 7.14
C LEU A 97 -0.91 -11.33 8.23
N GLY A 98 -1.13 -10.15 8.85
CA GLY A 98 -1.78 -10.07 10.16
C GLY A 98 -0.88 -10.65 11.26
N ASP A 99 -1.38 -10.72 12.48
CA ASP A 99 -0.71 -11.49 13.54
C ASP A 99 -0.42 -12.89 13.00
N ASP A 100 0.85 -13.29 13.00
CA ASP A 100 1.23 -14.65 12.65
C ASP A 100 0.38 -15.61 13.51
N PRO A 101 -0.45 -16.49 12.89
CA PRO A 101 -1.28 -17.41 13.65
C PRO A 101 -0.45 -18.35 14.55
N PHE A 102 0.87 -18.38 14.36
CA PHE A 102 1.84 -19.12 15.15
C PHE A 102 2.70 -18.27 16.11
N SER A 103 2.64 -16.92 16.04
CA SER A 103 3.40 -15.99 16.91
C SER A 103 2.67 -15.61 18.19
N THR A 104 1.61 -16.34 18.53
CA THR A 104 0.91 -16.14 19.80
C THR A 104 1.86 -16.37 20.98
N THR A 105 2.09 -15.29 21.72
CA THR A 105 2.29 -15.34 23.17
C THR A 105 1.30 -16.36 23.76
N PRO A 106 1.71 -17.15 24.77
CA PRO A 106 1.01 -18.39 25.17
C PRO A 106 -0.42 -18.23 25.70
N ASN A 107 -1.01 -17.03 25.67
CA ASN A 107 -2.31 -16.73 26.26
C ASN A 107 -3.37 -16.23 25.26
N GLN A 108 -3.08 -16.17 23.96
CA GLN A 108 -4.00 -15.58 22.98
C GLN A 108 -4.33 -16.46 21.76
N ARG A 109 -4.26 -17.79 21.89
CA ARG A 109 -5.02 -18.70 21.00
C ARG A 109 -6.47 -18.79 21.47
N GLN A 110 -7.16 -17.65 21.53
CA GLN A 110 -8.59 -17.62 21.84
C GLN A 110 -9.37 -18.01 20.58
N GLY A 111 -9.74 -19.31 20.50
CA GLY A 111 -11.05 -19.82 20.06
C GLY A 111 -11.73 -19.35 18.77
N GLY A 112 -11.12 -18.51 17.94
CA GLY A 112 -11.86 -17.76 16.91
C GLY A 112 -12.10 -18.49 15.58
N ASN A 113 -11.48 -19.64 15.33
CA ASN A 113 -11.50 -20.28 14.00
C ASN A 113 -11.52 -21.82 14.07
N ILE A 114 -12.23 -22.39 15.04
CA ILE A 114 -12.46 -23.83 15.08
C ILE A 114 -13.90 -24.06 14.58
N PRO A 115 -14.11 -24.69 13.40
CA PRO A 115 -15.44 -25.00 12.90
C PRO A 115 -16.24 -25.85 13.89
N ASP A 116 -17.56 -25.68 13.89
CA ASP A 116 -18.46 -26.43 14.78
C ASP A 116 -18.19 -27.94 14.71
N GLY A 117 -18.02 -28.58 15.88
CA GLY A 117 -17.73 -30.01 16.00
C GLY A 117 -16.26 -30.39 16.10
N TYR A 118 -15.32 -29.44 16.01
CA TYR A 118 -13.90 -29.69 16.25
C TYR A 118 -13.44 -29.15 17.61
N HIS A 119 -12.48 -29.85 18.22
CA HIS A 119 -11.84 -29.41 19.46
C HIS A 119 -10.33 -29.38 19.27
N ALA A 120 -9.67 -28.31 19.70
CA ALA A 120 -8.22 -28.25 19.75
C ALA A 120 -7.72 -29.05 20.96
N ASP A 121 -6.92 -30.08 20.71
CA ASP A 121 -6.22 -30.83 21.76
C ASP A 121 -5.05 -29.98 22.30
N ARG A 122 -5.16 -29.58 23.56
CA ARG A 122 -4.18 -28.73 24.27
C ARG A 122 -3.12 -29.53 25.02
N SER A 123 -3.18 -30.86 24.99
CA SER A 123 -2.25 -31.72 25.72
C SER A 123 -0.78 -31.53 25.30
N GLN A 124 -0.55 -31.07 24.05
CA GLN A 124 0.78 -30.89 23.47
C GLN A 124 1.31 -29.46 23.51
N ASP A 125 0.55 -28.49 24.04
CA ASP A 125 0.94 -27.07 24.05
C ASP A 125 2.19 -26.81 24.90
N ALA A 126 2.33 -27.51 26.02
CA ALA A 126 3.49 -27.41 26.90
C ALA A 126 4.76 -27.94 26.22
N LEU A 127 4.64 -29.06 25.49
CA LEU A 127 5.75 -29.68 24.76
C LEU A 127 6.21 -28.79 23.60
N LEU A 128 5.27 -28.22 22.83
CA LEU A 128 5.55 -27.28 21.76
C LEU A 128 6.26 -26.02 22.28
N THR A 129 5.84 -25.51 23.44
CA THR A 129 6.47 -24.33 24.05
C THR A 129 7.91 -24.62 24.48
N SER A 130 8.16 -25.80 25.07
CA SER A 130 9.50 -26.23 25.45
C SER A 130 10.43 -26.41 24.24
N ALA A 131 9.95 -27.10 23.19
CA ALA A 131 10.71 -27.30 21.97
C ALA A 131 11.09 -25.97 21.29
N ARG A 132 10.16 -25.01 21.21
CA ARG A 132 10.44 -23.66 20.66
C ARG A 132 11.53 -22.93 21.43
N ARG A 133 11.54 -23.05 22.76
CA ARG A 133 12.57 -22.46 23.61
C ARG A 133 13.95 -23.06 23.30
N ILE A 134 14.01 -24.38 23.14
CA ILE A 134 15.25 -25.10 22.80
C ILE A 134 15.78 -24.70 21.41
N VAL A 135 14.90 -24.52 20.42
CA VAL A 135 15.30 -24.00 19.09
C VAL A 135 15.91 -22.61 19.22
N GLN A 136 15.27 -21.72 19.97
CA GLN A 136 15.74 -20.34 20.13
C GLN A 136 17.06 -20.26 20.90
N ASP A 137 17.22 -21.07 21.94
CA ASP A 137 18.40 -21.04 22.82
C ASP A 137 19.60 -21.78 22.21
N LYS A 138 19.37 -22.87 21.47
CA LYS A 138 20.44 -23.75 20.96
C LYS A 138 20.64 -23.68 19.45
N GLY A 139 19.77 -22.98 18.71
CA GLY A 139 19.87 -22.87 17.25
C GLY A 139 19.75 -24.20 16.52
N VAL A 140 19.11 -25.21 17.14
CA VAL A 140 18.93 -26.55 16.57
C VAL A 140 17.62 -26.64 15.79
N SER A 141 17.51 -27.68 14.95
CA SER A 141 16.28 -27.94 14.21
C SER A 141 15.11 -28.23 15.16
N PHE A 142 13.88 -27.91 14.73
CA PHE A 142 12.70 -28.12 15.56
C PHE A 142 12.44 -29.60 15.88
N SER A 143 12.79 -30.52 14.97
CA SER A 143 12.69 -31.96 15.21
C SER A 143 13.62 -32.42 16.34
N ASP A 144 14.86 -31.94 16.35
CA ASP A 144 15.83 -32.27 17.40
C ASP A 144 15.39 -31.66 18.74
N ALA A 145 14.85 -30.45 18.72
CA ALA A 145 14.33 -29.78 19.90
C ALA A 145 13.11 -30.52 20.50
N LEU A 146 12.25 -31.09 19.66
CA LEU A 146 11.09 -31.88 20.09
C LEU A 146 11.54 -33.16 20.80
N ASP A 147 12.54 -33.86 20.27
CA ASP A 147 13.11 -35.06 20.87
C ASP A 147 13.75 -34.78 22.23
N VAL A 148 14.41 -33.63 22.38
CA VAL A 148 14.97 -33.19 23.65
C VAL A 148 13.85 -32.84 24.65
N ALA A 149 12.84 -32.07 24.22
CA ALA A 149 11.70 -31.72 25.06
C ALA A 149 10.90 -32.95 25.52
N MET A 150 10.72 -33.96 24.67
CA MET A 150 10.07 -35.23 25.03
C MET A 150 10.89 -36.06 26.04
N LYS A 151 12.22 -35.99 25.98
CA LYS A 151 13.11 -36.63 26.95
C LYS A 151 13.09 -35.93 28.32
N GLU A 152 12.90 -34.62 28.34
CA GLU A 152 12.80 -33.83 29.58
C GLU A 152 11.41 -33.90 30.24
N ALA A 153 10.37 -34.27 29.49
CA ALA A 153 8.99 -34.41 29.97
C ALA A 153 8.65 -35.81 30.53
N ARG A 154 9.59 -36.77 30.50
CA ARG A 154 9.48 -38.11 31.10
C ARG A 154 10.18 -38.17 32.44
#